data_AF-A0A0D7PPK5-F1
#
_entry.id   AF-A0A0D7PPK5-F1
#
_cell.length_a   1.000
_cell.length_b   1.000
_cell.length_c   1.000
_cell.angle_alpha   90.00
_cell.angle_beta   90.00
_cell.angle_gamma   90.00
#
_symmetry.space_group_name_H-M   'P 1'
#
loop_
_entity.id
_entity.type
_entity.pdbx_description
1 polymer ?
#
loop_
_entity_poly.entity_id
_entity_poly.type
_entity_poly.pdbx_seq_one_letter_code
_entity_poly.pdbx_strand_id
1 'polypeptide(L)'
;MASEKQIKANRENAKRSTGPKSLAGRLKSSRNAKSHGLSIPLAADPPTVTQAYKLVEVMTPEGASPSQKVAAVEMAQAQTQLLRVAAVRRALLAELDLESPSLEQVRRLVAIERYECRAHRRRRRAIGRLRGTEAMDDGVEGASAILVKRTQFDRTCETIG
;
A
#
# COMPACT_ATOMS: atom_id res chain seq x y z
N MET A 1 16.93 -19.44 9.76
CA MET A 1 18.26 -19.22 9.17
C MET A 1 18.11 -19.18 7.65
N ALA A 2 18.85 -18.31 6.95
CA ALA A 2 18.81 -18.26 5.49
C ALA A 2 19.65 -19.40 4.90
N SER A 3 19.14 -20.10 3.89
CA SER A 3 19.88 -21.19 3.24
C SER A 3 21.08 -20.67 2.45
N GLU A 4 22.07 -21.51 2.19
CA GLU A 4 23.25 -21.15 1.38
C GLU A 4 22.86 -20.59 0.00
N LYS A 5 21.79 -21.14 -0.59
CA LYS A 5 21.21 -20.66 -1.84
C LYS A 5 20.66 -19.23 -1.71
N GLN A 6 19.99 -18.92 -0.59
CA GLN A 6 19.52 -17.56 -0.29
C GLN A 6 20.67 -16.59 -0.03
N ILE A 7 21.73 -17.02 0.66
CA ILE A 7 22.92 -16.19 0.95
C ILE A 7 23.67 -15.85 -0.34
N LYS A 8 23.87 -16.83 -1.23
CA LYS A 8 24.52 -16.60 -2.53
C LYS A 8 23.71 -15.64 -3.41
N ALA A 9 22.40 -15.86 -3.50
CA ALA A 9 21.50 -14.97 -4.24
C ALA A 9 21.48 -13.54 -3.66
N ASN A 10 21.43 -13.39 -2.33
CA ASN A 10 21.51 -12.08 -1.67
C ASN A 10 22.85 -11.38 -1.93
N ARG A 11 23.97 -12.10 -1.93
CA ARG A 11 25.29 -11.54 -2.27
C ARG A 11 25.35 -11.08 -3.74
N GLU A 12 24.82 -11.86 -4.67
CA GLU A 12 24.77 -11.47 -6.09
C GLU A 12 23.84 -10.28 -6.33
N ASN A 13 22.68 -10.26 -5.66
CA ASN A 13 21.74 -9.14 -5.73
C ASN A 13 22.32 -7.88 -5.07
N ALA A 14 23.08 -8.02 -3.97
CA ALA A 14 23.77 -6.91 -3.32
C ALA A 14 24.90 -6.32 -4.18
N LYS A 15 25.64 -7.16 -4.93
CA LYS A 15 26.62 -6.70 -5.93
C LYS A 15 25.98 -5.87 -7.04
N ARG A 16 24.74 -6.20 -7.43
CA ARG A 16 23.96 -5.45 -8.44
C ARG A 16 23.20 -4.25 -7.85
N SER A 17 22.88 -4.28 -6.56
CA SER A 17 22.06 -3.28 -5.86
C SER A 17 22.92 -2.47 -4.91
N THR A 18 23.82 -1.68 -5.46
CA THR A 18 24.34 -0.53 -4.72
C THR A 18 23.47 0.65 -5.11
N GLY A 19 22.74 1.23 -4.15
CA GLY A 19 21.87 2.38 -4.41
C GLY A 19 22.61 3.48 -5.18
N PRO A 20 21.88 4.45 -5.74
CA PRO A 20 22.48 5.44 -6.64
C PRO A 20 23.66 6.18 -5.99
N LYS A 21 24.88 5.91 -6.47
CA LYS A 21 26.11 6.56 -5.99
C LYS A 21 26.33 7.93 -6.63
N SER A 22 25.76 8.16 -7.83
CA SER A 22 25.87 9.43 -8.55
C SER A 22 24.77 10.42 -8.15
N LEU A 23 25.06 11.72 -8.27
CA LEU A 23 24.06 12.79 -8.07
C LEU A 23 22.89 12.63 -9.04
N ALA A 24 23.14 12.28 -10.31
CA ALA A 24 22.10 11.99 -11.29
C ALA A 24 21.22 10.79 -10.88
N GLY A 25 21.82 9.72 -10.36
CA GLY A 25 21.09 8.57 -9.84
C GLY A 25 20.24 8.90 -8.61
N ARG A 26 20.76 9.77 -7.73
CA ARG A 26 20.04 10.27 -6.55
C ARG A 26 18.88 11.16 -6.94
N LEU A 27 19.06 12.06 -7.92
CA LEU A 27 18.00 12.89 -8.47
C LEU A 27 16.91 12.06 -9.15
N LYS A 28 17.29 11.04 -9.94
CA LYS A 28 16.34 10.11 -10.57
C LYS A 28 15.53 9.35 -9.52
N SER A 29 16.20 8.87 -8.47
CA SER A 29 15.53 8.15 -7.36
C SER A 29 14.66 9.09 -6.51
N SER A 30 15.05 10.35 -6.33
CA SER A 30 14.25 11.39 -5.67
C SER A 30 13.01 11.78 -6.48
N ARG A 31 13.12 11.80 -7.82
CA ARG A 31 11.96 12.02 -8.70
C ARG A 31 10.93 10.91 -8.57
N ASN A 32 11.32 9.65 -8.34
CA ASN A 32 10.36 8.56 -8.07
C ASN A 32 9.48 8.85 -6.82
N ALA A 33 10.00 9.56 -5.83
CA ALA A 33 9.24 10.03 -4.67
C ALA A 33 8.34 11.22 -5.00
N LYS A 34 8.81 12.13 -5.86
CA LYS A 34 8.09 13.35 -6.23
C LYS A 34 6.98 13.13 -7.26
N SER A 35 7.11 12.17 -8.18
CA SER A 35 6.16 12.03 -9.30
C SER A 35 4.74 11.71 -8.86
N HIS A 36 4.56 10.85 -7.86
CA HIS A 36 3.23 10.42 -7.42
C HIS A 36 3.08 10.33 -5.89
N GLY A 37 4.10 10.69 -5.11
CA GLY A 37 4.07 10.61 -3.65
C GLY A 37 3.98 9.18 -3.07
N LEU A 38 3.66 8.16 -3.85
CA LEU A 38 3.41 6.78 -3.39
C LEU A 38 4.63 6.07 -2.77
N SER A 39 5.83 6.61 -3.00
CA SER A 39 7.07 6.14 -2.35
C SER A 39 7.55 7.04 -1.20
N ILE A 40 6.83 8.14 -0.90
CA ILE A 40 7.03 8.93 0.31
C ILE A 40 6.47 8.13 1.51
N PRO A 41 7.27 7.90 2.56
CA PRO A 41 6.80 7.25 3.79
C PRO A 41 5.60 7.99 4.38
N LEU A 42 4.61 7.25 4.88
CA LEU A 42 3.39 7.87 5.47
C LEU A 42 3.74 8.84 6.60
N ALA A 43 4.78 8.55 7.38
CA ALA A 43 5.23 9.38 8.50
C ALA A 43 5.80 10.76 8.09
N ALA A 44 6.11 10.96 6.80
CA ALA A 44 6.68 12.21 6.29
C ALA A 44 5.63 13.18 5.73
N ASP A 45 4.33 12.82 5.79
CA ASP A 45 3.23 13.59 5.22
C ASP A 45 2.15 13.86 6.30
N PRO A 46 2.13 15.05 6.93
CA PRO A 46 1.29 15.32 8.11
C PRO A 46 -0.22 15.04 7.92
N PRO A 47 -0.88 15.43 6.80
CA PRO A 47 -2.28 15.07 6.53
C PRO A 47 -2.51 13.55 6.52
N THR A 48 -1.60 12.80 5.90
CA THR A 48 -1.62 11.34 5.85
C THR A 48 -1.47 10.71 7.24
N VAL A 49 -0.63 11.31 8.09
CA VAL A 49 -0.46 10.89 9.49
C VAL A 49 -1.75 11.11 10.29
N THR A 50 -2.36 12.29 10.20
CA THR A 50 -3.63 12.60 10.86
C THR A 50 -4.74 11.64 10.43
N GLN A 51 -4.84 11.34 9.13
CA GLN A 51 -5.83 10.40 8.62
C GLN A 51 -5.61 8.99 9.15
N ALA A 52 -4.36 8.53 9.24
CA ALA A 52 -4.04 7.23 9.82
C ALA A 52 -4.43 7.16 11.31
N TYR A 53 -4.19 8.21 12.10
CA TYR A 53 -4.60 8.25 13.50
C TYR A 53 -6.11 8.16 13.68
N LYS A 54 -6.89 8.93 12.92
CA LYS A 54 -8.36 8.86 12.94
C LYS A 54 -8.87 7.44 12.62
N LEU A 55 -8.25 6.77 11.66
CA LEU A 55 -8.61 5.40 11.30
C LEU A 55 -8.28 4.40 12.43
N VAL A 56 -7.13 4.57 13.12
CA VAL A 56 -6.79 3.71 14.27
C VAL A 56 -7.81 3.85 15.40
N GLU A 57 -8.24 5.07 15.70
CA GLU A 57 -9.24 5.33 16.74
C GLU A 57 -10.56 4.60 16.45
N VAL A 58 -11.04 4.67 15.21
CA VAL A 58 -12.26 3.95 14.78
C VAL A 58 -12.08 2.43 14.75
N MET A 59 -10.88 1.95 14.43
CA MET A 59 -10.61 0.51 14.25
C MET A 59 -10.23 -0.21 15.54
N THR A 60 -9.94 0.50 16.62
CA THR A 60 -9.47 -0.09 17.89
C THR A 60 -10.64 -0.16 18.88
N PRO A 61 -11.22 -1.34 19.12
CA PRO A 61 -12.26 -1.48 20.13
C PRO A 61 -11.72 -1.22 21.54
N GLU A 62 -12.59 -0.76 22.44
CA GLU A 62 -12.26 -0.68 23.86
C GLU A 62 -11.83 -2.05 24.39
N GLY A 63 -10.73 -2.09 25.14
CA GLY A 63 -10.15 -3.34 25.64
C GLY A 63 -9.31 -4.14 24.62
N ALA A 64 -9.00 -3.58 23.45
CA ALA A 64 -8.15 -4.24 22.45
C ALA A 64 -6.80 -4.69 23.04
N SER A 65 -6.40 -5.92 22.72
CA SER A 65 -5.09 -6.46 23.10
C SER A 65 -3.95 -5.70 22.40
N PRO A 66 -2.70 -5.78 22.90
CA PRO A 66 -1.55 -5.15 22.23
C PRO A 66 -1.38 -5.61 20.77
N SER A 67 -1.64 -6.89 20.47
CA SER A 67 -1.56 -7.41 19.09
C SER A 67 -2.66 -6.86 18.19
N GLN A 68 -3.87 -6.68 18.72
CA GLN A 68 -4.97 -6.03 18.00
C GLN A 68 -4.67 -4.55 17.73
N LYS A 69 -4.10 -3.82 18.70
CA LYS A 69 -3.68 -2.43 18.51
C LYS A 69 -2.62 -2.29 17.41
N VAL A 70 -1.62 -3.17 17.37
CA VAL A 70 -0.63 -3.19 16.28
C VAL A 70 -1.30 -3.48 14.94
N ALA A 71 -2.23 -4.44 14.88
CA ALA A 71 -2.95 -4.76 13.67
C ALA A 71 -3.88 -3.61 13.20
N ALA A 72 -4.46 -2.83 14.11
CA ALA A 72 -5.24 -1.63 13.81
C ALA A 72 -4.36 -0.56 13.14
N VAL A 73 -3.16 -0.33 13.67
CA VAL A 73 -2.18 0.58 13.06
C VAL A 73 -1.77 0.12 11.67
N GLU A 74 -1.46 -1.16 11.49
CA GLU A 74 -1.12 -1.72 10.17
C GLU A 74 -2.29 -1.59 9.17
N MET A 75 -3.52 -1.81 9.62
CA MET A 75 -4.73 -1.65 8.81
C MET A 75 -4.94 -0.20 8.40
N ALA A 76 -4.84 0.74 9.35
CA ALA A 76 -4.98 2.17 9.08
C ALA A 76 -3.92 2.66 8.09
N GLN A 77 -2.66 2.29 8.27
CA GLN A 77 -1.59 2.62 7.32
C GLN A 77 -1.86 2.07 5.91
N ALA A 78 -2.32 0.81 5.82
CA ALA A 78 -2.66 0.20 4.54
C ALA A 78 -3.86 0.89 3.87
N GLN A 79 -4.87 1.30 4.65
CA GLN A 79 -6.02 2.05 4.15
C GLN A 79 -5.61 3.43 3.65
N THR A 80 -4.82 4.18 4.41
CA THR A 80 -4.33 5.49 3.96
C THR A 80 -3.50 5.37 2.67
N GLN A 81 -2.66 4.33 2.55
CA GLN A 81 -1.93 4.09 1.31
C GLN A 81 -2.87 3.79 0.12
N LEU A 82 -3.97 3.06 0.33
CA LEU A 82 -4.97 2.82 -0.72
C LEU A 82 -5.65 4.12 -1.15
N LEU A 83 -5.97 5.00 -0.22
CA LEU A 83 -6.56 6.31 -0.54
C LEU A 83 -5.59 7.18 -1.35
N ARG A 84 -4.30 7.18 -1.02
CA ARG A 84 -3.25 7.85 -1.81
C ARG A 84 -3.13 7.26 -3.22
N VAL A 85 -3.10 5.93 -3.32
CA VAL A 85 -3.08 5.22 -4.62
C VAL A 85 -4.31 5.58 -5.46
N ALA A 86 -5.50 5.60 -4.86
CA ALA A 86 -6.73 5.96 -5.55
C ALA A 86 -6.71 7.41 -6.03
N ALA A 87 -6.22 8.36 -5.21
CA ALA A 87 -6.09 9.76 -5.62
C ALA A 87 -5.16 9.93 -6.83
N VAL A 88 -3.99 9.28 -6.82
CA VAL A 88 -3.06 9.30 -7.96
C VAL A 88 -3.67 8.63 -9.19
N ARG A 89 -4.33 7.48 -9.02
CA ARG A 89 -5.00 6.76 -10.11
C ARG A 89 -6.06 7.64 -10.78
N ARG A 90 -6.88 8.35 -9.98
CA ARG A 90 -7.87 9.31 -10.50
C ARG A 90 -7.21 10.44 -11.28
N ALA A 91 -6.13 11.02 -10.77
CA ALA A 91 -5.40 12.07 -11.46
C ALA A 91 -4.84 11.59 -12.82
N LEU A 92 -4.22 10.40 -12.86
CA LEU A 92 -3.71 9.84 -14.12
C LEU A 92 -4.82 9.53 -15.12
N LEU A 93 -5.97 9.03 -14.65
CA LEU A 93 -7.12 8.77 -15.52
C LEU A 93 -7.74 10.05 -16.06
N ALA A 94 -7.73 11.14 -15.28
CA ALA A 94 -8.19 12.46 -15.74
C ALA A 94 -7.26 13.08 -16.80
N GLU A 95 -5.97 12.75 -16.78
CA GLU A 95 -4.97 13.18 -17.76
C GLU A 95 -4.83 12.20 -18.95
N LEU A 96 -5.58 11.09 -18.96
CA LEU A 96 -5.49 10.08 -20.00
C LEU A 96 -6.19 10.57 -21.27
N ASP A 97 -5.44 10.63 -22.36
CA ASP A 97 -6.04 10.77 -23.69
C ASP A 97 -6.72 9.43 -24.05
N LEU A 98 -8.05 9.44 -24.12
CA LEU A 98 -8.85 8.25 -24.41
C LEU A 98 -8.87 7.90 -25.90
N GLU A 99 -8.60 8.87 -26.78
CA GLU A 99 -8.60 8.66 -28.23
C GLU A 99 -7.25 8.12 -28.70
N SER A 100 -6.16 8.55 -28.07
CA SER A 100 -4.81 8.13 -28.43
C SER A 100 -3.87 8.10 -27.22
N PRO A 101 -4.06 7.14 -26.29
CA PRO A 101 -3.24 7.05 -25.11
C PRO A 101 -1.78 6.75 -25.46
N SER A 102 -0.86 7.60 -24.99
CA SER A 102 0.56 7.32 -25.13
C SER A 102 0.96 6.08 -24.30
N LEU A 103 1.96 5.35 -24.78
CA LEU A 103 2.51 4.20 -24.06
C LEU A 103 3.02 4.58 -22.65
N GLU A 104 3.48 5.82 -22.46
CA GLU A 104 3.90 6.31 -21.15
C GLU A 104 2.71 6.45 -20.18
N GLN A 105 1.58 7.01 -20.61
CA GLN A 105 0.37 7.11 -19.79
C GLN A 105 -0.11 5.72 -19.33
N VAL A 106 -0.15 4.74 -20.24
CA VAL A 106 -0.53 3.36 -19.93
C VAL A 106 0.46 2.71 -18.95
N ARG A 107 1.77 2.88 -19.17
CA ARG A 107 2.81 2.35 -18.27
C ARG A 107 2.72 2.94 -16.87
N ARG A 108 2.43 4.25 -16.75
CA ARG A 108 2.23 4.91 -15.45
C ARG A 108 1.04 4.31 -14.72
N LEU A 109 -0.08 4.06 -15.40
CA LEU A 109 -1.27 3.45 -14.80
C LEU A 109 -0.97 2.02 -14.29
N VAL A 110 -0.33 1.17 -15.11
CA VAL A 110 0.07 -0.20 -14.71
C VAL A 110 1.08 -0.19 -13.55
N ALA A 111 1.98 0.81 -13.51
CA ALA A 111 2.93 0.94 -12.41
C ALA A 111 2.24 1.17 -11.06
N ILE A 112 1.08 1.85 -11.04
CA ILE A 112 0.30 2.11 -9.82
C ILE A 112 -0.33 0.83 -9.27
N GLU A 113 -0.78 -0.09 -10.12
CA GLU A 113 -1.45 -1.34 -9.70
C GLU A 113 -0.59 -2.18 -8.73
N ARG A 114 0.74 -2.10 -8.86
CA ARG A 114 1.68 -2.77 -7.94
C ARG A 114 1.58 -2.22 -6.51
N TYR A 115 1.39 -0.91 -6.37
CA TYR A 115 1.21 -0.26 -5.07
C TYR A 115 -0.16 -0.60 -4.48
N GLU A 116 -1.20 -0.64 -5.32
CA GLU A 116 -2.56 -1.04 -4.97
C GLU A 116 -2.60 -2.47 -4.42
N CYS A 117 -2.04 -3.43 -5.16
CA CYS A 117 -1.96 -4.83 -4.76
C CYS A 117 -1.21 -5.02 -3.44
N ARG A 118 -0.09 -4.31 -3.25
CA ARG A 118 0.69 -4.37 -2.01
C ARG A 118 -0.10 -3.83 -0.82
N ALA A 119 -0.78 -2.70 -0.99
CA ALA A 119 -1.59 -2.09 0.06
C ALA A 119 -2.81 -2.96 0.40
N HIS A 120 -3.49 -3.53 -0.60
CA HIS A 120 -4.57 -4.49 -0.38
C HIS A 120 -4.13 -5.74 0.38
N ARG A 121 -2.98 -6.33 0.02
CA ARG A 121 -2.43 -7.50 0.72
C ARG A 121 -2.11 -7.18 2.18
N ARG A 122 -1.48 -6.03 2.45
CA ARG A 122 -1.21 -5.57 3.82
C ARG A 122 -2.50 -5.40 4.63
N ARG A 123 -3.51 -4.73 4.06
CA ARG A 123 -4.81 -4.54 4.71
C ARG A 123 -5.50 -5.87 5.03
N ARG A 124 -5.51 -6.82 4.08
CA ARG A 124 -6.12 -8.14 4.27
C ARG A 124 -5.47 -8.90 5.43
N ARG A 125 -4.14 -8.87 5.53
CA ARG A 125 -3.39 -9.50 6.62
C ARG A 125 -3.70 -8.86 7.98
N ALA A 126 -3.72 -7.53 8.03
CA ALA A 126 -4.05 -6.78 9.24
C ALA A 126 -5.48 -7.08 9.74
N ILE A 127 -6.45 -7.21 8.82
CA ILE A 127 -7.83 -7.59 9.14
C ILE A 127 -7.89 -8.99 9.79
N GLY A 128 -7.12 -9.97 9.31
CA GLY A 128 -7.07 -11.30 9.92
C GLY A 128 -6.59 -11.23 11.37
N ARG A 129 -5.48 -10.53 11.60
CA ARG A 129 -4.92 -10.31 12.95
C ARG A 129 -5.88 -9.59 13.90
N LEU A 130 -6.58 -8.57 13.41
CA LEU A 130 -7.59 -7.85 14.20
C LEU A 130 -8.74 -8.75 14.65
N ARG A 131 -9.18 -9.64 13.74
CA ARG A 131 -10.29 -10.57 13.99
C ARG A 131 -9.88 -11.81 14.77
N GLY A 132 -8.61 -11.96 15.13
CA GLY A 132 -8.08 -13.17 15.77
C GLY A 132 -8.11 -14.41 14.87
N THR A 133 -8.45 -14.25 13.58
CA THR A 133 -8.30 -15.29 12.57
C THR A 133 -6.89 -15.15 12.01
N GLU A 134 -5.94 -15.92 12.54
CA GLU A 134 -4.68 -16.15 11.87
C GLU A 134 -5.01 -16.78 10.50
N ALA A 135 -5.15 -15.93 9.49
CA ALA A 135 -5.37 -16.36 8.13
C ALA A 135 -4.09 -17.07 7.69
N MET A 136 -4.13 -18.40 7.80
CA MET A 136 -3.21 -19.29 7.12
C MET A 136 -3.12 -18.86 5.66
N ASP A 137 -1.89 -18.68 5.23
CA ASP A 137 -1.48 -18.38 3.88
C ASP A 137 -1.86 -19.59 3.04
N ASP A 138 -2.96 -19.54 2.27
CA ASP A 138 -3.20 -20.48 1.19
C ASP A 138 -4.08 -19.91 0.09
N GLY A 139 -3.91 -20.53 -1.07
CA GLY A 139 -4.33 -20.17 -2.41
C GLY A 139 -5.63 -19.40 -2.61
N VAL A 140 -5.59 -18.63 -3.68
CA VAL A 140 -6.70 -18.15 -4.50
C VAL A 140 -7.95 -19.04 -4.39
N GLU A 141 -8.92 -18.69 -3.54
CA GLU A 141 -10.36 -18.92 -3.74
C GLU A 141 -11.15 -18.41 -2.52
N GLY A 142 -12.26 -17.71 -2.74
CA GLY A 142 -13.09 -17.14 -1.66
C GLY A 142 -13.37 -15.63 -1.79
N ALA A 143 -13.48 -15.12 -3.02
CA ALA A 143 -13.74 -13.71 -3.31
C ALA A 143 -15.20 -13.25 -3.01
N SER A 144 -16.18 -14.16 -2.98
CA SER A 144 -17.59 -13.76 -3.03
C SER A 144 -18.21 -13.34 -1.68
N ALA A 145 -17.84 -13.97 -0.56
CA ALA A 145 -18.43 -13.61 0.75
C ALA A 145 -17.77 -12.38 1.41
N ILE A 146 -16.52 -12.06 1.03
CA ILE A 146 -15.77 -10.90 1.54
C ILE A 146 -16.24 -9.60 0.89
N LEU A 147 -16.85 -9.67 -0.30
CA LEU A 147 -17.27 -8.50 -1.08
C LEU A 147 -18.43 -7.72 -0.42
N VAL A 148 -19.39 -8.42 0.18
CA VAL A 148 -20.60 -7.78 0.73
C VAL A 148 -20.28 -6.89 1.94
N LYS A 149 -19.42 -7.34 2.87
CA LYS A 149 -18.99 -6.51 4.02
C LYS A 149 -17.97 -5.42 3.66
N ARG A 150 -17.33 -5.51 2.49
CA ARG A 150 -16.36 -4.51 1.98
C ARG A 150 -17.07 -3.24 1.50
N THR A 151 -18.26 -3.38 0.92
CA THR A 151 -19.05 -2.26 0.41
C THR A 151 -19.65 -1.34 1.48
N GLN A 152 -19.96 -1.86 2.68
CA GLN A 152 -20.50 -1.02 3.76
C GLN A 152 -19.44 -0.15 4.42
N PHE A 153 -18.20 -0.64 4.59
CA PHE A 153 -17.14 0.13 5.25
C PHE A 153 -16.49 1.16 4.31
N ASP A 154 -16.28 0.83 3.03
CA ASP A 154 -15.72 1.77 2.06
C ASP A 154 -16.66 3.00 1.88
N ARG A 155 -17.99 2.80 1.93
CA ARG A 155 -18.98 3.90 1.91
C ARG A 155 -18.87 4.84 3.13
N THR A 156 -18.59 4.31 4.32
CA THR A 156 -18.44 5.14 5.53
C THR A 156 -17.16 5.96 5.54
N CYS A 157 -16.10 5.50 4.87
CA CYS A 157 -14.86 6.27 4.75
C CYS A 157 -14.94 7.39 3.69
N GLU A 158 -15.79 7.24 2.66
CA GLU A 158 -16.03 8.29 1.67
C GLU A 158 -16.84 9.47 2.22
N THR A 159 -17.59 9.29 3.31
CA THR A 159 -18.43 10.36 3.91
C THR A 159 -17.66 11.24 4.92
N ILE A 160 -16.44 10.87 5.30
CA ILE A 160 -15.61 11.59 6.29
C ILE A 160 -14.50 12.42 5.60
N GLY A 161 -14.38 12.31 4.26
CA GLY A 161 -13.39 13.00 3.44
C GLY A 161 -13.88 14.35 2.92
#